data_AF-A0A5E4JR70-F1
#
_entry.id   AF-A0A5E4JR70-F1
#
_cell.length_a   1.000
_cell.length_b   1.000
_cell.length_c   1.000
_cell.angle_alpha   90.00
_cell.angle_beta   90.00
_cell.angle_gamma   90.00
#
_symmetry.space_group_name_H-M   'P 1'
#
loop_
_entity.id
_entity.type
_entity.pdbx_description
1 polymer ?
#
loop_
_entity_poly.entity_id
_entity_poly.type
_entity_poly.pdbx_seq_one_letter_code
_entity_poly.pdbx_strand_id
1 'polypeptide(L)'
;MTDEAKHPREVPGYEGRLDELVENLGKLDYRTLKTILDGLGDDLLAQARADERRGREQLASALYESSRSAHRTVEVLDRVCRICEPYMPKNSK
;
A
#
# COMPACT_ATOMS: atom_id res chain seq x y z
N MET A 1 19.53 2.28 20.72
CA MET A 1 18.17 2.34 20.14
C MET A 1 17.85 0.97 19.59
N THR A 2 16.88 0.28 20.19
CA THR A 2 16.41 -1.03 19.73
C THR A 2 15.75 -0.92 18.35
N ASP A 3 15.87 -1.96 17.53
CA ASP A 3 15.38 -2.01 16.14
C ASP A 3 13.87 -1.72 16.00
N GLU A 4 13.10 -1.93 17.07
CA GLU A 4 11.65 -1.72 17.13
C GLU A 4 11.22 -0.29 16.79
N ALA A 5 12.06 0.71 17.07
CA ALA A 5 11.74 2.10 16.75
C ALA A 5 11.86 2.41 15.23
N LYS A 6 12.61 1.60 14.48
CA LYS A 6 12.78 1.77 13.02
C LYS A 6 11.78 0.94 12.22
N HIS A 7 11.37 -0.21 12.76
CA HIS A 7 10.39 -1.10 12.15
C HIS A 7 9.38 -1.57 13.21
N PRO A 8 8.36 -0.76 13.52
CA PRO A 8 7.35 -1.13 14.50
C PRO A 8 6.58 -2.37 14.03
N ARG A 9 6.21 -3.24 14.99
CA ARG A 9 5.40 -4.44 14.72
C ARG A 9 3.91 -4.17 14.66
N GLU A 10 3.50 -2.99 15.08
CA GLU A 10 2.12 -2.52 15.14
C GLU A 10 2.00 -1.20 14.37
N VAL A 11 0.79 -0.89 13.91
CA VAL A 11 0.52 0.38 13.23
C VAL A 11 0.28 1.45 14.29
N PRO A 12 1.12 2.49 14.40
CA PRO A 12 0.94 3.52 15.42
C PRO A 12 -0.43 4.20 15.31
N GLY A 13 -1.16 4.25 16.43
CA GLY A 13 -2.49 4.86 16.51
C GLY A 13 -3.64 3.98 16.02
N TYR A 14 -3.38 2.73 15.62
CA TYR A 14 -4.41 1.75 15.34
C TYR A 14 -4.62 0.84 16.56
N GLU A 15 -5.83 0.85 17.13
CA GLU A 15 -6.15 0.11 18.36
C GLU A 15 -6.69 -1.31 18.08
N GLY A 16 -6.94 -1.65 16.82
CA GLY A 16 -7.47 -2.96 16.42
C GLY A 16 -6.39 -4.00 16.16
N ARG A 17 -6.82 -5.22 15.83
CA ARG A 17 -5.91 -6.31 15.47
C ARG A 17 -5.50 -6.23 13.98
N LEU A 18 -4.32 -6.73 13.62
CA LEU A 18 -3.82 -6.64 12.23
C LEU A 18 -4.73 -7.34 11.21
N ASP A 19 -5.41 -8.43 11.59
CA ASP A 19 -6.43 -9.09 10.77
C ASP A 19 -7.62 -8.17 10.51
N GLU A 20 -8.10 -7.46 11.54
CA GLU A 20 -9.17 -6.47 11.41
C GLU A 20 -8.76 -5.31 10.50
N LEU A 21 -7.49 -4.88 10.57
CA LEU A 21 -6.97 -3.85 9.66
C LEU A 21 -7.08 -4.29 8.21
N VAL A 22 -6.66 -5.52 7.91
CA VAL A 22 -6.72 -6.09 6.55
C VAL A 22 -8.18 -6.19 6.08
N GLU A 23 -9.08 -6.67 6.93
CA GLU A 23 -10.51 -6.72 6.61
C GLU A 23 -11.08 -5.33 6.31
N ASN A 24 -10.71 -4.34 7.11
CA ASN A 24 -11.19 -2.97 6.96
C ASN A 24 -10.66 -2.33 5.68
N LEU A 25 -9.39 -2.56 5.33
CA LEU A 25 -8.82 -2.12 4.05
C LEU A 25 -9.55 -2.78 2.86
N GLY A 26 -9.90 -4.06 2.96
CA GLY A 26 -10.63 -4.79 1.91
C GLY A 26 -12.08 -4.34 1.71
N LYS A 27 -12.67 -3.65 2.69
CA LYS A 27 -14.04 -3.08 2.61
C LYS A 27 -14.07 -1.67 2.02
N LEU A 28 -12.92 -1.04 1.82
CA LEU A 28 -12.84 0.29 1.22
C LEU A 28 -13.31 0.25 -0.23
N ASP A 29 -13.85 1.38 -0.69
CA ASP A 29 -14.06 1.55 -2.12
C ASP A 29 -12.71 1.52 -2.87
N TYR A 30 -12.75 1.06 -4.11
CA TYR A 30 -11.53 0.84 -4.89
C TYR A 30 -10.72 2.13 -5.12
N ARG A 31 -11.32 3.33 -5.09
CA ARG A 31 -10.57 4.58 -5.25
C ARG A 31 -9.77 4.87 -3.98
N THR A 32 -10.38 4.74 -2.82
CA THR A 32 -9.69 4.91 -1.52
C THR A 32 -8.60 3.86 -1.35
N LEU A 33 -8.89 2.59 -1.65
CA LEU A 33 -7.88 1.52 -1.56
C LEU A 33 -6.68 1.76 -2.47
N LYS A 34 -6.91 2.25 -3.70
CA LYS A 34 -5.83 2.65 -4.61
C LYS A 34 -4.93 3.72 -3.99
N THR A 35 -5.49 4.77 -3.39
CA THR A 35 -4.70 5.84 -2.78
C THR A 35 -3.78 5.32 -1.68
N ILE A 36 -4.27 4.38 -0.87
CA ILE A 36 -3.45 3.73 0.17
C ILE A 36 -2.31 2.92 -0.45
N LEU A 37 -2.62 2.08 -1.45
CA LEU A 37 -1.62 1.23 -2.10
C LEU A 37 -0.57 2.02 -2.88
N ASP A 38 -0.96 3.13 -3.50
CA ASP A 38 -0.06 4.04 -4.21
C ASP A 38 0.93 4.69 -3.22
N GLY A 39 0.42 5.21 -2.10
CA GLY A 39 1.25 5.76 -1.03
C GLY A 39 2.19 4.71 -0.40
N LEU A 40 1.72 3.47 -0.22
CA LEU A 40 2.57 2.36 0.24
C LEU A 40 3.67 2.05 -0.78
N GLY A 41 3.34 2.02 -2.07
CA GLY A 41 4.30 1.83 -3.15
C GLY A 41 5.39 2.91 -3.16
N ASP A 42 5.02 4.16 -2.94
CA ASP A 42 5.94 5.30 -2.87
C ASP A 42 6.85 5.26 -1.64
N ASP A 43 6.33 4.86 -0.48
CA ASP A 43 7.13 4.71 0.74
C ASP A 43 8.16 3.57 0.59
N LEU A 44 7.75 2.41 0.05
CA LEU A 44 8.66 1.30 -0.25
C LEU A 44 9.75 1.71 -1.24
N LEU A 45 9.42 2.54 -2.23
CA LEU A 45 10.38 3.10 -3.19
C LEU A 45 11.40 4.00 -2.49
N ALA A 46 10.95 4.84 -1.56
CA ALA A 46 11.84 5.71 -0.78
C ALA A 46 12.79 4.89 0.10
N GLN A 47 12.30 3.81 0.72
CA GLN A 47 13.13 2.88 1.50
C GLN A 47 14.15 2.15 0.60
N ALA A 48 13.73 1.66 -0.57
CA ALA A 48 14.62 1.01 -1.54
C ALA A 48 15.81 1.91 -1.91
N ARG A 49 15.53 3.17 -2.26
CA ARG A 49 16.55 4.20 -2.57
C ARG A 49 17.44 4.52 -1.38
N ALA A 50 16.91 4.45 -0.16
CA ALA A 50 17.71 4.67 1.05
C ALA A 50 18.69 3.51 1.30
N ASP A 51 18.26 2.27 1.09
CA ASP A 51 19.11 1.09 1.26
C ASP A 51 20.14 0.92 0.12
N GLU A 52 19.78 1.28 -1.11
CA GLU A 52 20.72 1.35 -2.25
C GLU A 52 21.87 2.33 -1.94
N ARG A 53 21.55 3.54 -1.48
CA ARG A 53 22.55 4.53 -1.06
C ARG A 53 23.44 4.08 0.10
N ARG A 54 23.00 3.07 0.87
CA ARG A 54 23.75 2.45 1.97
C ARG A 54 24.53 1.20 1.53
N GLY A 55 24.50 0.84 0.25
CA GLY A 55 25.19 -0.34 -0.29
C GLY A 55 24.48 -1.67 0.01
N ARG A 56 23.17 -1.65 0.33
CA ARG A 56 22.37 -2.85 0.65
C ARG A 56 21.55 -3.28 -0.56
N GLU A 57 22.26 -3.68 -1.62
CA GLU A 57 21.67 -3.92 -2.95
C GLU A 57 20.55 -4.96 -2.95
N GLN A 58 20.71 -6.07 -2.22
CA GLN A 58 19.68 -7.13 -2.15
C GLN A 58 18.38 -6.62 -1.50
N LEU A 59 18.50 -5.83 -0.43
CA LEU A 59 17.35 -5.25 0.26
C LEU A 59 16.66 -4.19 -0.61
N ALA A 60 17.45 -3.32 -1.25
CA ALA A 60 16.94 -2.34 -2.19
C ALA A 60 16.18 -3.01 -3.34
N SER A 61 16.73 -4.07 -3.93
CA SER A 61 16.10 -4.82 -5.02
C SER A 61 14.73 -5.39 -4.60
N ALA A 62 14.66 -6.03 -3.43
CA ALA A 62 13.41 -6.59 -2.92
C ALA A 62 12.34 -5.50 -2.67
N LEU A 63 12.76 -4.34 -2.15
CA LEU A 63 11.86 -3.20 -1.92
C LEU A 63 11.39 -2.55 -3.23
N TYR A 64 12.26 -2.45 -4.25
CA TYR A 64 11.88 -1.99 -5.59
C TYR A 64 10.83 -2.92 -6.23
N GLU A 65 10.99 -4.23 -6.10
CA GLU A 65 10.00 -5.21 -6.57
C GLU A 65 8.66 -5.11 -5.83
N SER A 66 8.71 -4.88 -4.53
CA SER A 66 7.53 -4.70 -3.69
C SER A 66 6.76 -3.42 -4.06
N SER A 67 7.47 -2.30 -4.23
CA SER A 67 6.93 -1.03 -4.71
C SER A 67 6.24 -1.18 -6.07
N ARG A 68 6.94 -1.79 -7.05
CA ARG A 68 6.36 -2.10 -8.37
C ARG A 68 5.08 -2.94 -8.28
N SER A 69 5.03 -3.91 -7.38
CA SER A 69 3.86 -4.78 -7.20
C SER A 69 2.68 -4.00 -6.62
N ALA A 70 2.92 -3.07 -5.69
CA ALA A 70 1.89 -2.18 -5.15
C ALA A 70 1.31 -1.28 -6.25
N HIS A 71 2.16 -0.59 -7.03
CA HIS A 71 1.70 0.24 -8.16
C HIS A 71 0.99 -0.58 -9.24
N ARG A 72 1.45 -1.80 -9.52
CA ARG A 72 0.75 -2.70 -10.45
C ARG A 72 -0.64 -3.09 -9.95
N THR A 73 -0.80 -3.24 -8.64
CA THR A 73 -2.11 -3.50 -8.02
C THR A 73 -3.03 -2.30 -8.20
N VAL A 74 -2.52 -1.08 -8.05
CA VAL A 74 -3.27 0.15 -8.34
C VAL A 74 -3.81 0.14 -9.78
N GLU A 75 -2.97 -0.18 -10.77
CA GLU A 75 -3.39 -0.28 -12.19
C GLU A 75 -4.47 -1.36 -12.42
N VAL A 76 -4.41 -2.47 -11.67
CA VAL A 76 -5.45 -3.49 -11.72
C VAL A 76 -6.75 -2.96 -11.13
N LEU A 77 -6.70 -2.30 -9.98
CA LEU A 77 -7.86 -1.69 -9.33
C LEU A 77 -8.48 -0.57 -10.17
N ASP A 78 -7.71 0.18 -10.95
CA ASP A 78 -8.22 1.12 -11.95
C ASP A 78 -9.14 0.44 -12.96
N ARG A 79 -8.73 -0.73 -13.45
CA ARG A 79 -9.54 -1.51 -14.38
C ARG A 79 -10.79 -2.04 -13.69
N VAL A 80 -10.67 -2.52 -12.46
CA VAL A 80 -11.84 -2.96 -11.65
C VAL A 80 -12.83 -1.80 -11.48
N CYS A 81 -12.36 -0.60 -11.12
CA CYS A 81 -13.20 0.59 -11.01
C CYS A 81 -13.99 0.83 -12.30
N ARG A 82 -13.33 0.81 -13.46
CA ARG A 82 -13.99 1.04 -14.76
C ARG A 82 -14.99 -0.05 -15.12
N ILE A 83 -14.74 -1.30 -14.73
CA ILE A 83 -15.67 -2.42 -14.92
C ILE A 83 -16.92 -2.24 -14.04
N CYS A 84 -16.73 -1.78 -12.79
CA CYS A 84 -17.81 -1.61 -11.83
C CYS A 84 -18.60 -0.30 -12.03
N GLU A 85 -18.00 0.72 -12.64
CA GLU A 85 -18.57 2.06 -12.82
C GLU A 85 -20.00 2.07 -13.41
N PRO A 86 -20.37 1.25 -14.41
CA PRO A 86 -21.74 1.19 -14.92
C PRO A 86 -22.77 0.68 -13.91
N TYR A 87 -22.33 -0.07 -12.89
CA TYR A 87 -23.18 -0.69 -11.87
C TYR A 87 -23.17 0.07 -10.55
N MET A 88 -22.28 1.05 -10.38
CA MET A 88 -22.29 1.91 -9.21
C MET A 88 -23.52 2.82 -9.27
N PRO A 89 -24.23 2.99 -8.14
CA PRO A 89 -25.34 3.92 -8.09
C PRO A 89 -24.83 5.29 -8.52
N LYS A 90 -25.34 5.81 -9.64
CA LYS A 90 -25.16 7.22 -9.98
C LYS A 90 -25.77 7.98 -8.83
N ASN A 91 -24.94 8.68 -8.05
CA ASN A 91 -25.40 9.52 -6.95
C ASN A 91 -26.62 10.30 -7.43
N SER A 92 -27.80 9.89 -6.94
CA SER A 92 -28.99 10.72 -7.03
C SER A 92 -28.74 11.86 -6.05
N LYS A 93 -28.81 13.08 -6.58
CA LYS A 93 -28.50 14.35 -5.93
C LYS A 93 -28.87 14.42 -4.45
#